data_AF-A0A1Q7W1K4-F1
#
_entry.id   AF-A0A1Q7W1K4-F1
#
_cell.length_a   1.000
_cell.length_b   1.000
_cell.length_c   1.000
_cell.angle_alpha   90.00
_cell.angle_beta   90.00
_cell.angle_gamma   90.00
#
_symmetry.space_group_name_H-M   'P 1'
#
loop_
_entity.id
_entity.type
_entity.pdbx_description
1 polymer ?
#
loop_
_entity_poly.entity_id
_entity_poly.type
_entity_poly.pdbx_seq_one_letter_code
_entity_poly.pdbx_strand_id
1 'polypeptide(L)'
;MGRFAVAVLALCLVVSGCARTGSGGPSPVPCRSLSEAALPDSAGTLDESSSGTYCLTVGQTVDVFLHGTGTSVRWTPIASSRPDVLAPQRTGVLTAPVGVTPGIFTAMRAGTAQLTSSQPNGPSWSVTMVVS
;
A
#
# COMPACT_ATOMS: atom_id res chain seq x y z
N MET A 1 -17.71 69.23 -50.57
CA MET A 1 -17.34 69.85 -49.28
C MET A 1 -17.71 68.91 -48.14
N GLY A 2 -16.85 68.75 -47.12
CA GLY A 2 -17.21 68.10 -45.85
C GLY A 2 -16.16 67.12 -45.33
N ARG A 3 -15.17 67.61 -44.59
CA ARG A 3 -14.21 66.84 -43.77
C ARG A 3 -14.68 66.87 -42.31
N PHE A 4 -14.79 65.72 -41.62
CA PHE A 4 -14.75 65.58 -40.15
C PHE A 4 -14.33 64.12 -39.85
N ALA A 5 -13.14 63.80 -39.33
CA ALA A 5 -12.54 64.05 -38.00
C ALA A 5 -12.92 62.99 -36.93
N VAL A 6 -11.98 62.05 -36.74
CA VAL A 6 -11.44 61.45 -35.50
C VAL A 6 -12.36 61.15 -34.31
N ALA A 7 -12.34 59.91 -33.80
CA ALA A 7 -12.31 59.62 -32.36
C ALA A 7 -11.78 58.20 -32.06
N VAL A 8 -10.71 58.15 -31.26
CA VAL A 8 -10.09 56.96 -30.64
C VAL A 8 -10.71 56.77 -29.25
N LEU A 9 -11.17 55.56 -28.90
CA LEU A 9 -11.48 55.05 -27.54
C LEU A 9 -11.93 53.58 -27.69
N ALA A 10 -11.74 52.61 -26.82
CA ALA A 10 -10.84 52.37 -25.70
C ALA A 10 -11.06 50.90 -25.29
N LEU A 11 -9.98 50.26 -24.86
CA LEU A 11 -9.87 49.23 -23.80
C LEU A 11 -11.14 48.47 -23.37
N CYS A 12 -11.20 47.17 -23.67
CA CYS A 12 -12.02 46.20 -22.94
C CYS A 12 -11.10 45.07 -22.41
N LEU A 13 -10.58 45.29 -21.21
CA LEU A 13 -10.16 44.22 -20.31
C LEU A 13 -11.42 43.56 -19.75
N VAL A 14 -11.49 42.23 -19.75
CA VAL A 14 -12.11 41.32 -18.76
C VAL A 14 -12.35 39.98 -19.45
N VAL A 15 -11.61 38.94 -19.05
CA VAL A 15 -12.22 37.64 -18.72
C VAL A 15 -11.44 37.06 -17.56
N SER A 16 -12.13 36.91 -16.42
CA SER A 16 -11.68 36.21 -15.23
C SER A 16 -11.22 34.80 -15.59
N GLY A 17 -9.90 34.59 -15.59
CA GLY A 17 -9.33 33.25 -15.62
C GLY A 17 -9.72 32.53 -14.33
N CYS A 18 -10.55 31.50 -14.46
CA CYS A 18 -10.84 30.56 -13.38
C CYS A 18 -9.50 30.01 -12.85
N ALA A 19 -9.09 30.48 -11.68
CA ALA A 19 -8.06 29.82 -10.90
C ALA A 19 -8.60 28.43 -10.54
N ARG A 20 -8.23 27.41 -11.33
CA ARG A 20 -8.34 26.02 -10.91
C ARG A 20 -7.42 25.86 -9.71
N THR A 21 -7.98 25.98 -8.52
CA THR A 21 -7.36 25.45 -7.31
C THR A 21 -7.15 23.97 -7.56
N GLY A 22 -5.93 23.59 -7.93
CA GLY A 22 -5.52 22.20 -8.03
C GLY A 22 -5.78 21.55 -6.67
N SER A 23 -6.74 20.64 -6.63
CA SER A 23 -6.91 19.70 -5.54
C SER A 23 -5.62 18.89 -5.45
N GLY A 24 -4.72 19.30 -4.55
CA GLY A 24 -3.56 18.53 -4.15
C GLY A 24 -4.02 17.26 -3.45
N GLY A 25 -4.42 16.26 -4.24
CA GLY A 25 -4.57 14.90 -3.75
C GLY A 25 -3.20 14.40 -3.27
N PRO A 26 -3.16 13.55 -2.23
CA PRO A 26 -1.90 12.96 -1.79
C PRO A 26 -1.22 12.29 -2.99
N SER A 27 0.06 12.59 -3.20
CA SER A 27 0.86 11.92 -4.23
C SER A 27 0.79 10.41 -4.00
N PRO A 28 0.59 9.59 -5.05
CA PRO A 28 0.59 8.14 -4.90
C PRO A 28 1.88 7.70 -4.23
N VAL A 29 1.76 6.96 -3.13
CA VAL A 29 2.93 6.37 -2.46
C VAL A 29 3.50 5.31 -3.42
N PRO A 30 4.78 5.42 -3.84
CA PRO A 30 5.36 4.41 -4.71
C PRO A 30 5.45 3.08 -3.96
N CYS A 31 4.93 2.03 -4.58
CA CYS A 31 4.95 0.68 -4.06
C CYS A 31 5.24 -0.31 -5.21
N ARG A 32 5.75 -1.49 -4.87
CA ARG A 32 6.01 -2.56 -5.85
C ARG A 32 4.97 -3.66 -5.77
N SER A 33 4.81 -4.41 -6.85
CA SER A 33 3.96 -5.60 -6.86
C SER A 33 4.52 -6.68 -5.94
N LEU A 34 3.63 -7.52 -5.41
CA LEU A 34 4.00 -8.71 -4.65
C LEU A 34 4.65 -9.77 -5.56
N SER A 35 5.44 -10.65 -4.96
CA SER A 35 5.87 -11.88 -5.60
C SER A 35 4.67 -12.80 -5.84
N GLU A 36 4.86 -13.82 -6.67
CA GLU A 36 3.83 -14.81 -7.00
C GLU A 36 3.14 -15.40 -5.75
N ALA A 37 1.84 -15.63 -5.85
CA ALA A 37 1.02 -16.17 -4.78
C ALA A 37 1.36 -17.65 -4.53
N ALA A 38 1.53 -18.02 -3.26
CA ALA A 38 1.77 -19.40 -2.85
C ALA A 38 0.47 -20.14 -2.52
N LEU A 39 -0.59 -19.42 -2.14
CA LEU A 39 -1.92 -19.98 -1.91
C LEU A 39 -2.92 -19.56 -3.00
N PRO A 40 -3.98 -20.36 -3.23
CA PRO A 40 -5.11 -19.95 -4.04
C PRO A 40 -5.73 -18.64 -3.52
N ASP A 41 -6.24 -17.83 -4.44
CA ASP A 41 -7.01 -16.60 -4.16
C ASP A 41 -6.22 -15.47 -3.45
N SER A 42 -4.92 -15.64 -3.28
CA SER A 42 -4.00 -14.60 -2.81
C SER A 42 -3.47 -13.77 -3.98
N ALA A 43 -3.22 -12.48 -3.73
CA ALA A 43 -2.62 -11.58 -4.71
C ALA A 43 -1.09 -11.73 -4.79
N GLY A 44 -0.48 -12.38 -3.79
CA GLY A 44 0.96 -12.60 -3.77
C GLY A 44 1.50 -13.00 -2.42
N THR A 45 2.80 -13.21 -2.37
CA THR A 45 3.50 -13.73 -1.18
C THR A 45 4.62 -12.81 -0.73
N LEU A 46 4.87 -12.81 0.58
CA LEU A 46 6.03 -12.23 1.23
C LEU A 46 6.75 -13.29 2.08
N ASP A 47 8.06 -13.13 2.18
CA ASP A 47 8.95 -13.99 2.97
C ASP A 47 9.92 -13.14 3.80
N GLU A 48 10.81 -13.80 4.55
CA GLU A 48 11.82 -13.14 5.37
C GLU A 48 12.81 -12.27 4.58
N SER A 49 12.93 -12.45 3.26
CA SER A 49 13.78 -11.61 2.39
C SER A 49 13.08 -10.33 1.92
N SER A 50 11.75 -10.30 2.06
CA SER A 50 10.90 -9.18 1.64
C SER A 50 11.13 -7.95 2.51
N SER A 51 11.21 -6.78 1.86
CA SER A 51 11.47 -5.49 2.49
C SER A 51 10.83 -4.33 1.71
N GLY A 52 10.70 -3.15 2.31
CA GLY A 52 10.17 -1.97 1.61
C GLY A 52 8.64 -1.95 1.51
N THR A 53 8.11 -1.41 0.41
CA THR A 53 6.69 -1.05 0.27
C THR A 53 6.01 -1.81 -0.88
N TYR A 54 4.88 -2.46 -0.61
CA TYR A 54 4.14 -3.27 -1.59
C TYR A 54 2.70 -2.77 -1.79
N CYS A 55 2.20 -2.91 -3.01
CA CYS A 55 0.84 -2.55 -3.36
C CYS A 55 -0.12 -3.72 -3.12
N LEU A 56 -1.33 -3.42 -2.64
CA LEU A 56 -2.43 -4.37 -2.53
C LEU A 56 -3.74 -3.62 -2.82
N THR A 57 -4.72 -4.27 -3.43
CA THR A 57 -6.05 -3.67 -3.65
C THR A 57 -7.02 -4.07 -2.54
N VAL A 58 -7.96 -3.20 -2.17
CA VAL A 58 -9.04 -3.56 -1.24
C VAL A 58 -9.72 -4.88 -1.65
N GLY A 59 -9.90 -5.79 -0.70
CA GLY A 59 -10.46 -7.13 -0.89
C GLY A 59 -9.43 -8.20 -1.28
N GLN A 60 -8.23 -7.82 -1.72
CA GLN A 60 -7.16 -8.78 -1.97
C GLN A 60 -6.51 -9.26 -0.67
N THR A 61 -5.92 -10.43 -0.76
CA THR A 61 -5.20 -11.09 0.33
C THR A 61 -3.72 -11.18 -0.01
N VAL A 62 -2.86 -11.04 0.99
CA VAL A 62 -1.43 -11.34 0.89
C VAL A 62 -1.07 -12.45 1.87
N ASP A 63 -0.26 -13.38 1.40
CA ASP A 63 0.31 -14.43 2.23
C ASP A 63 1.70 -14.04 2.70
N VAL A 64 2.03 -14.40 3.93
CA VAL A 64 3.34 -14.20 4.53
C VAL A 64 3.82 -15.52 5.10
N PHE A 65 4.98 -15.98 4.66
CA PHE A 65 5.61 -17.20 5.16
C PHE A 65 7.04 -16.88 5.59
N LEU A 66 7.25 -16.76 6.90
CA LEU A 66 8.57 -16.45 7.44
C LEU A 66 9.26 -17.73 7.91
N HIS A 67 10.42 -18.03 7.34
CA HIS A 67 11.23 -19.20 7.69
C HIS A 67 12.17 -18.89 8.86
N GLY A 68 12.11 -19.72 9.90
CA GLY A 68 13.01 -19.69 11.03
C GLY A 68 14.48 -19.91 10.66
N THR A 69 15.41 -19.41 11.47
CA THR A 69 16.83 -19.81 11.39
C THR A 69 16.98 -21.23 11.98
N GLY A 70 16.56 -22.23 11.20
CA GLY A 70 16.45 -23.62 11.64
C GLY A 70 15.05 -24.01 12.13
N THR A 71 14.90 -25.23 12.62
CA THR A 71 13.59 -25.82 12.94
C THR A 71 13.05 -25.45 14.32
N SER A 72 13.92 -25.00 15.23
CA SER A 72 13.59 -24.65 16.63
C SER A 72 13.33 -23.16 16.86
N VAL A 73 13.79 -22.29 15.96
CA VAL A 73 13.59 -20.84 16.05
C VAL A 73 12.39 -20.48 15.21
N ARG A 74 11.38 -19.87 15.83
CA ARG A 74 10.20 -19.36 15.13
C ARG A 74 10.14 -17.85 15.23
N TRP A 75 9.58 -17.25 14.20
CA TRP A 75 9.16 -15.86 14.25
C TRP A 75 7.98 -15.71 15.22
N THR A 76 7.83 -14.54 15.82
CA THR A 76 6.61 -14.17 16.52
C THR A 76 5.43 -14.14 15.55
N PRO A 77 4.18 -14.26 16.02
CA PRO A 77 3.02 -14.01 15.17
C PRO A 77 3.17 -12.67 14.43
N ILE A 78 2.88 -12.66 13.13
CA ILE A 78 3.00 -11.46 12.31
C ILE A 78 1.91 -10.47 12.72
N ALA A 79 2.29 -9.25 13.04
CA ALA A 79 1.38 -8.21 13.49
C ALA A 79 1.17 -7.16 12.39
N SER A 80 -0.08 -6.72 12.22
CA SER A 80 -0.42 -5.55 11.42
C SER A 80 -0.54 -4.33 12.33
N SER A 81 0.12 -3.23 11.99
CA SER A 81 0.01 -1.96 12.72
C SER A 81 -1.37 -1.30 12.56
N ARG A 82 -2.10 -1.67 11.50
CA ARG A 82 -3.45 -1.17 11.20
C ARG A 82 -4.37 -2.29 10.73
N PRO A 83 -4.93 -3.07 11.66
CA PRO A 83 -5.89 -4.13 11.33
C PRO A 83 -7.17 -3.61 10.65
N ASP A 84 -7.48 -2.32 10.77
CA ASP A 84 -8.60 -1.69 10.05
C ASP A 84 -8.33 -1.50 8.56
N VAL A 85 -7.06 -1.46 8.14
CA VAL A 85 -6.59 -1.36 6.74
C VAL A 85 -6.21 -2.74 6.20
N LEU A 86 -5.48 -3.52 7.00
CA LEU A 86 -4.95 -4.82 6.64
C LEU A 86 -5.13 -5.79 7.81
N ALA A 87 -6.20 -6.58 7.76
CA ALA A 87 -6.63 -7.43 8.86
C ALA A 87 -6.03 -8.83 8.75
N PRO A 88 -5.57 -9.46 9.85
CA PRO A 88 -5.21 -10.86 9.83
C PRO A 88 -6.46 -11.74 9.59
N GLN A 89 -6.37 -12.64 8.62
CA GLN A 89 -7.41 -13.63 8.36
C GLN A 89 -7.22 -14.82 9.30
N ARG A 90 -8.25 -15.14 10.08
CA ARG A 90 -8.26 -16.36 10.91
C ARG A 90 -8.66 -17.55 10.05
N THR A 91 -7.70 -18.15 9.36
CA THR A 91 -7.94 -19.40 8.63
C THR A 91 -7.86 -20.56 9.60
N GLY A 92 -8.96 -21.30 9.78
CA GLY A 92 -9.05 -22.40 10.73
C GLY A 92 -8.24 -23.66 10.37
N VAL A 93 -7.55 -23.66 9.22
CA VAL A 93 -6.94 -24.86 8.62
C VAL A 93 -5.61 -24.55 7.91
N LEU A 94 -4.78 -23.65 8.45
CA LEU A 94 -3.46 -23.43 7.87
C LEU A 94 -2.40 -24.25 8.62
N THR A 95 -1.98 -25.36 8.00
CA THR A 95 -0.90 -26.19 8.52
C THR A 95 0.42 -25.74 7.91
N ALA A 96 1.23 -25.03 8.68
CA ALA A 96 2.55 -24.60 8.23
C ALA A 96 3.60 -25.72 8.40
N PRO A 97 4.59 -25.80 7.49
CA PRO A 97 5.77 -26.62 7.71
C PRO A 97 6.48 -26.29 9.03
N VAL A 98 7.25 -27.25 9.55
CA VAL A 98 8.07 -27.03 10.75
C VAL A 98 9.05 -25.89 10.51
N GLY A 99 9.08 -24.91 11.42
CA GLY A 99 9.96 -23.75 11.35
C GLY A 99 9.38 -22.56 10.58
N VAL A 100 8.21 -22.70 9.96
CA VAL A 100 7.54 -21.61 9.23
C VAL A 100 6.49 -20.94 10.11
N THR A 101 6.47 -19.62 10.10
CA THR A 101 5.42 -18.81 10.72
C THR A 101 4.56 -18.19 9.63
N PRO A 102 3.32 -18.67 9.44
CA PRO A 102 2.43 -18.15 8.41
C PRO A 102 1.64 -16.94 8.93
N GLY A 103 1.22 -16.08 8.00
CA GLY A 103 0.22 -15.06 8.20
C GLY A 103 -0.54 -14.80 6.91
N ILE A 104 -1.85 -14.67 6.99
CA ILE A 104 -2.69 -14.28 5.86
C ILE A 104 -3.35 -12.96 6.24
N PHE A 105 -3.29 -11.97 5.36
CA PHE A 105 -3.85 -10.65 5.62
C PHE A 105 -4.72 -10.16 4.47
N THR A 106 -5.93 -9.70 4.80
CA THR A 106 -6.88 -9.16 3.83
C THR A 106 -6.89 -7.64 3.90
N ALA A 107 -6.80 -6.99 2.75
CA ALA A 107 -6.97 -5.56 2.61
C ALA A 107 -8.44 -5.16 2.83
N MET A 108 -8.71 -4.44 3.92
CA MET A 108 -10.08 -4.09 4.34
C MET A 108 -10.52 -2.73 3.79
N ARG A 109 -9.61 -1.77 3.66
CA ARG A 109 -9.86 -0.43 3.14
C ARG A 109 -8.57 0.22 2.67
N ALA A 110 -8.69 1.25 1.83
CA ALA A 110 -7.54 2.03 1.39
C ALA A 110 -6.79 2.68 2.57
N GLY A 111 -5.47 2.68 2.48
CA GLY A 111 -4.57 3.21 3.51
C GLY A 111 -3.21 2.54 3.49
N THR A 112 -2.40 2.79 4.51
CA THR A 112 -1.07 2.17 4.65
C THR A 112 -0.99 1.45 5.99
N ALA A 113 -0.50 0.22 5.99
CA ALA A 113 -0.28 -0.61 7.17
C ALA A 113 1.14 -1.19 7.13
N GLN A 114 1.73 -1.48 8.30
CA GLN A 114 3.01 -2.17 8.39
C GLN A 114 2.78 -3.58 8.94
N LEU A 115 3.41 -4.57 8.32
CA LEU A 115 3.48 -5.92 8.85
C LEU A 115 4.83 -6.12 9.52
N THR A 116 4.85 -6.68 10.73
CA THR A 116 6.09 -6.89 11.49
C THR A 116 6.14 -8.25 12.17
N SER A 117 7.36 -8.77 12.35
CA SER A 117 7.64 -9.93 13.17
C SER A 117 9.11 -9.95 13.62
N SER A 118 9.44 -10.72 14.66
CA SER A 118 10.82 -10.89 15.13
C SER A 118 11.10 -12.33 15.56
N GLN A 119 12.39 -12.72 15.55
CA GLN A 119 12.85 -13.94 16.19
C GLN A 119 13.42 -13.62 17.58
N PRO A 120 13.25 -14.50 18.58
CA PRO A 120 13.92 -14.34 19.88
C PRO A 120 15.44 -14.22 19.71
N ASN A 121 16.01 -13.11 20.20
CA ASN A 121 17.45 -12.78 20.07
C ASN A 121 17.99 -12.78 18.63
N GLY A 122 17.11 -12.60 17.63
CA GLY A 122 17.44 -12.76 16.22
C GLY A 122 17.00 -11.57 15.36
N PRO A 123 16.85 -11.78 14.05
CA PRO A 123 16.41 -10.74 13.12
C PRO A 123 14.99 -10.26 13.43
N SER A 124 14.73 -9.02 13.03
CA SER A 124 13.39 -8.45 12.91
C SER A 124 13.05 -8.26 11.44
N TRP A 125 11.77 -8.41 11.11
CA TRP A 125 11.24 -8.30 9.76
C TRP A 125 10.12 -7.27 9.75
N SER A 126 10.08 -6.45 8.69
CA SER A 126 9.05 -5.45 8.49
C SER A 126 8.87 -5.11 7.01
N VAL A 127 7.61 -4.96 6.59
CA VAL A 127 7.23 -4.41 5.29
C VAL A 127 6.09 -3.42 5.44
N THR A 128 5.99 -2.50 4.48
CA THR A 128 4.85 -1.57 4.38
C THR A 128 3.92 -2.02 3.27
N MET A 129 2.63 -2.07 3.55
CA MET A 129 1.56 -2.37 2.60
C MET A 129 0.79 -1.09 2.30
N VAL A 130 0.69 -0.73 1.02
CA VAL A 130 -0.16 0.35 0.52
C VAL A 130 -1.39 -0.27 -0.10
N VAL A 131 -2.53 -0.04 0.53
CA VAL A 131 -3.83 -0.50 0.08
C VAL A 131 -4.53 0.62 -0.68
N SER A 132 -4.95 0.34 -1.91
CA SER A 132 -5.71 1.25 -2.77
C SER A 132 -7.09 0.70 -3.12
#